data_AF-A0A2R6WIJ7-F1
#
_entry.id   AF-A0A2R6WIJ7-F1
#
_cell.length_a   1.000
_cell.length_b   1.000
_cell.length_c   1.000
_cell.angle_alpha   90.00
_cell.angle_beta   90.00
_cell.angle_gamma   90.00
#
_symmetry.space_group_name_H-M   'P 1'
#
loop_
_entity.id
_entity.type
_entity.pdbx_description
1 polymer ?
#
loop_
_entity_poly.entity_id
_entity_poly.type
_entity_poly.pdbx_seq_one_letter_code
_entity_poly.pdbx_strand_id
1 'polypeptide(L)'
;MEAVLQQAQLCSVSASFRSAFRLANVNSRLCSRGFGAVRCAGKRGGTVSTKRPANATGGFGAKAPVKTSFDAGVLLKRSEQIYTKLIAEHASEGDVREFIICVRQKSEKNSKPVLDDWLPVAELALVSEFDASAVLPQALPILCREVAECAAKGAVALRAISRSCLEYAYEPAEAFYDHVMSGSQMQLSSVECPYGVLGLPKGAPASEVRTAYRSLAAQNHPDKHSGENATAAEQEFKRVTSAYDQIKRAGLAAGGVPTYESLGGTGRNGLSEPISITSKTMSAAIPEGVQVAVRQLDPEITSRFLTRIYARSGGATFV
;
A
#
# COMPACT_ATOMS: atom_id res chain seq x y z
N MET A 1 30.63 -9.60 -22.66
CA MET A 1 29.85 -10.75 -22.16
C MET A 1 29.78 -10.83 -20.63
N GLU A 2 30.62 -10.10 -19.87
CA GLU A 2 30.53 -10.06 -18.39
C GLU A 2 29.36 -9.23 -17.82
N ALA A 3 28.89 -8.20 -18.53
CA ALA A 3 27.80 -7.33 -18.04
C ALA A 3 26.43 -8.04 -17.94
N VAL A 4 26.18 -9.08 -18.74
CA VAL A 4 24.91 -9.84 -18.73
C VAL A 4 24.86 -10.83 -17.58
N LEU A 5 26.02 -11.32 -17.12
CA LEU A 5 26.11 -12.27 -15.99
C LEU A 5 25.95 -11.58 -14.62
N GLN A 6 26.35 -10.32 -14.48
CA GLN A 6 26.11 -9.55 -13.25
C GLN A 6 24.63 -9.18 -13.06
N GLN A 7 23.89 -8.97 -14.16
CA GLN A 7 22.46 -8.64 -14.09
C GLN A 7 21.59 -9.86 -13.71
N ALA A 8 22.00 -11.07 -14.10
CA ALA A 8 21.36 -12.32 -13.68
C ALA A 8 21.60 -12.65 -12.19
N GLN A 9 22.75 -12.27 -11.63
CA GLN A 9 23.04 -12.47 -10.20
C GLN A 9 22.28 -11.50 -9.31
N LEU A 10 22.01 -10.26 -9.74
CA LEU A 10 21.20 -9.30 -8.99
C LEU A 10 19.72 -9.71 -8.92
N CYS A 11 19.14 -10.25 -10.00
CA CYS A 11 17.77 -10.79 -9.98
C CYS A 11 17.61 -12.00 -9.04
N SER A 12 18.64 -12.84 -8.93
CA SER A 12 18.65 -14.00 -8.02
C SER A 12 18.62 -13.59 -6.54
N VAL A 13 19.32 -12.51 -6.16
CA VAL A 13 19.35 -12.02 -4.79
C VAL A 13 18.00 -11.42 -4.40
N SER A 14 17.34 -10.69 -5.30
CA SER A 14 15.98 -10.14 -5.09
C SER A 14 14.93 -11.25 -4.92
N ALA A 15 15.04 -12.34 -5.69
CA ALA A 15 14.16 -13.50 -5.55
C ALA A 15 14.40 -14.30 -4.25
N SER A 16 15.66 -14.43 -3.82
CA SER A 16 16.02 -15.12 -2.57
C SER A 16 15.58 -14.33 -1.32
N PHE A 17 15.67 -13.00 -1.36
CA PHE A 17 15.19 -12.15 -0.25
C PHE A 17 13.66 -12.21 -0.12
N ARG A 18 12.93 -12.30 -1.25
CA ARG A 18 11.47 -12.51 -1.29
C ARG A 18 11.05 -13.89 -0.78
N SER A 19 11.91 -14.91 -0.89
CA SER A 19 11.66 -16.27 -0.38
C SER A 19 11.79 -16.35 1.15
N ALA A 20 12.73 -15.59 1.75
CA ALA A 20 12.96 -15.61 3.20
C ALA A 20 11.78 -15.05 4.02
N PHE A 21 11.05 -14.06 3.50
CA PHE A 21 9.83 -13.54 4.13
C PHE A 21 8.63 -14.51 3.96
N ARG A 22 8.66 -15.37 2.94
CA ARG A 22 7.58 -16.31 2.57
C ARG A 22 7.44 -17.50 3.52
N LEU A 23 8.48 -17.82 4.30
CA LEU A 23 8.53 -19.00 5.17
C LEU A 23 8.14 -18.76 6.64
N ALA A 24 7.93 -17.50 7.06
CA ALA A 24 7.67 -17.19 8.47
C ALA A 24 6.20 -17.37 8.90
N ASN A 25 5.26 -17.61 7.99
CA ASN A 25 3.82 -17.55 8.30
C ASN A 25 3.03 -18.85 8.06
N VAL A 26 3.70 -20.00 8.16
CA VAL A 26 3.02 -21.31 8.20
C VAL A 26 3.53 -22.09 9.40
N ASN A 27 3.02 -21.76 10.59
CA ASN A 27 2.74 -22.72 11.66
C ASN A 27 2.14 -22.00 12.87
N SER A 28 0.86 -22.27 13.19
CA SER A 28 0.57 -23.10 14.36
C SER A 28 -0.93 -23.22 14.68
N ARG A 29 -1.31 -24.48 14.92
CA ARG A 29 -2.33 -24.97 15.86
C ARG A 29 -3.80 -24.91 15.43
N LEU A 30 -4.20 -26.00 14.77
CA LEU A 30 -5.50 -26.63 15.00
C LEU A 30 -5.67 -26.91 16.50
N CYS A 31 -6.73 -26.36 17.10
CA CYS A 31 -7.25 -26.84 18.37
C CYS A 31 -8.71 -27.26 18.14
N SER A 32 -8.90 -28.57 18.07
CA SER A 32 -10.20 -29.24 18.04
C SER A 32 -10.84 -29.15 19.42
N ARG A 33 -11.97 -28.45 19.54
CA ARG A 33 -12.88 -28.60 20.67
C ARG A 33 -14.31 -28.63 20.16
N GLY A 34 -14.91 -29.82 20.27
CA GLY A 34 -16.30 -30.06 19.95
C GLY A 34 -17.24 -29.26 20.83
N PHE A 35 -18.30 -28.75 20.22
CA PHE A 35 -19.45 -28.24 20.93
C PHE A 35 -20.63 -29.18 20.71
N GLY A 36 -21.06 -29.77 21.82
CA GLY A 36 -22.19 -30.67 21.89
C GLY A 36 -23.50 -29.97 21.53
N ALA A 37 -24.36 -30.75 20.89
CA ALA A 37 -25.73 -30.38 20.56
C ALA A 37 -26.53 -30.08 21.84
N VAL A 38 -27.00 -28.85 21.96
CA VAL A 38 -27.99 -28.46 22.98
C VAL A 38 -29.38 -28.70 22.40
N ARG A 39 -30.08 -29.68 22.98
CA ARG A 39 -31.52 -29.96 22.79
C ARG A 39 -32.33 -28.77 23.32
N CYS A 40 -33.18 -28.19 22.48
CA CYS A 40 -34.28 -27.33 22.94
C CYS A 40 -35.50 -28.20 23.28
N ALA A 41 -35.91 -28.19 24.55
CA ALA A 41 -37.16 -28.76 25.03
C ALA A 41 -38.31 -27.75 24.85
N GLY A 42 -39.45 -28.22 24.37
CA GLY A 42 -40.65 -27.40 24.13
C GLY A 42 -41.62 -27.32 25.31
N LYS A 43 -42.79 -26.71 24.99
CA LYS A 43 -44.07 -26.49 25.73
C LYS A 43 -44.22 -25.05 26.26
N ARG A 44 -45.35 -24.34 26.16
CA ARG A 44 -46.76 -24.48 25.69
C ARG A 44 -47.21 -23.03 25.36
N GLY A 45 -48.04 -22.71 24.37
CA GLY A 45 -49.47 -22.99 24.26
C GLY A 45 -50.27 -21.68 24.44
N GLY A 46 -51.07 -21.26 23.46
CA GLY A 46 -51.90 -20.06 23.57
C GLY A 46 -52.64 -19.65 22.29
N THR A 47 -53.83 -20.21 22.11
CA THR A 47 -55.01 -19.70 21.38
C THR A 47 -54.94 -19.41 19.87
N VAL A 48 -55.56 -20.34 19.14
CA VAL A 48 -56.09 -20.23 17.77
C VAL A 48 -57.31 -19.29 17.77
N SER A 49 -57.31 -18.29 16.89
CA SER A 49 -58.53 -17.59 16.48
C SER A 49 -58.69 -17.72 14.96
N THR A 50 -59.73 -18.43 14.57
CA THR A 50 -60.17 -18.66 13.20
C THR A 50 -60.91 -17.44 12.65
N LYS A 51 -60.38 -16.78 11.62
CA LYS A 51 -61.16 -16.05 10.61
C LYS A 51 -60.53 -16.24 9.23
N ARG A 52 -61.35 -16.63 8.25
CA ARG A 52 -61.05 -16.76 6.82
C ARG A 52 -62.30 -16.23 6.08
N PRO A 53 -62.22 -15.80 4.82
CA PRO A 53 -61.34 -14.79 4.23
C PRO A 53 -62.16 -13.61 3.66
N ALA A 54 -61.56 -12.43 3.49
CA ALA A 54 -62.11 -11.41 2.60
C ALA A 54 -61.26 -11.35 1.33
N ASN A 55 -61.97 -11.32 0.21
CA ASN A 55 -61.53 -11.40 -1.17
C ASN A 55 -60.48 -10.31 -1.48
N ALA A 56 -59.23 -10.69 -1.74
CA ALA A 56 -58.20 -9.79 -2.28
C ALA A 56 -57.72 -10.38 -3.61
N THR A 57 -58.20 -9.76 -4.68
CA THR A 57 -57.76 -9.90 -6.06
C THR A 57 -56.24 -9.91 -6.18
N GLY A 58 -55.73 -10.89 -6.92
CA GLY A 58 -54.32 -11.16 -7.09
C GLY A 58 -53.55 -10.01 -7.72
N GLY A 59 -52.49 -9.59 -7.03
CA GLY A 59 -51.33 -8.95 -7.63
C GLY A 59 -50.13 -9.87 -7.37
N PHE A 60 -49.67 -10.56 -8.40
CA PHE A 60 -48.40 -11.29 -8.34
C PHE A 60 -47.31 -10.29 -7.92
N GLY A 61 -46.80 -10.46 -6.70
CA GLY A 61 -45.62 -9.73 -6.25
C GLY A 61 -44.46 -10.07 -7.18
N ALA A 62 -44.11 -9.13 -8.05
CA ALA A 62 -42.81 -9.13 -8.70
C ALA A 62 -41.79 -9.29 -7.58
N LYS A 63 -41.06 -10.41 -7.55
CA LYS A 63 -39.92 -10.57 -6.65
C LYS A 63 -39.04 -9.36 -6.91
N ALA A 64 -38.91 -8.48 -5.92
CA ALA A 64 -37.94 -7.41 -5.97
C ALA A 64 -36.61 -8.04 -6.39
N PRO A 65 -35.86 -7.44 -7.35
CA PRO A 65 -34.62 -8.02 -7.81
C PRO A 65 -33.78 -8.30 -6.57
N VAL A 66 -33.37 -9.56 -6.42
CA VAL A 66 -32.47 -9.97 -5.34
C VAL A 66 -31.28 -9.03 -5.47
N LYS A 67 -31.14 -8.07 -4.54
CA LYS A 67 -29.93 -7.28 -4.43
C LYS A 67 -28.85 -8.30 -4.11
N THR A 68 -28.13 -8.76 -5.11
CA THR A 68 -26.90 -9.53 -4.95
C THR A 68 -25.91 -8.55 -4.33
N SER A 69 -26.01 -8.35 -3.01
CA SER A 69 -24.98 -7.68 -2.25
C SER A 69 -23.78 -8.61 -2.29
N PHE A 70 -22.93 -8.42 -3.30
CA PHE A 70 -21.65 -9.12 -3.35
C PHE A 70 -20.85 -8.69 -2.12
N ASP A 71 -20.62 -9.66 -1.23
CA ASP A 71 -19.78 -9.47 -0.05
C ASP A 71 -18.36 -9.16 -0.51
N ALA A 72 -17.86 -7.98 -0.15
CA ALA A 72 -16.53 -7.51 -0.54
C ALA A 72 -15.42 -8.43 -0.01
N GLY A 73 -15.65 -9.09 1.14
CA GLY A 73 -14.72 -10.07 1.69
C GLY A 73 -14.63 -11.35 0.84
N VAL A 74 -15.73 -11.78 0.22
CA VAL A 74 -15.74 -12.93 -0.70
C VAL A 74 -15.04 -12.57 -2.02
N LEU A 75 -15.29 -11.37 -2.55
CA LEU A 75 -14.60 -10.86 -3.74
C LEU A 75 -13.08 -10.78 -3.51
N LEU A 76 -12.66 -10.23 -2.37
CA LEU A 76 -11.25 -10.13 -2.02
C LEU A 76 -10.59 -11.51 -1.91
N LYS A 77 -11.21 -12.49 -1.26
CA LYS A 77 -10.68 -13.86 -1.19
C LYS A 77 -10.48 -14.49 -2.57
N ARG A 78 -11.45 -14.29 -3.48
CA ARG A 78 -11.34 -14.77 -4.86
C ARG A 78 -10.20 -14.05 -5.59
N SER A 79 -10.09 -12.75 -5.40
CA SER A 79 -9.01 -11.94 -5.96
C SER A 79 -7.63 -12.41 -5.47
N GLU A 80 -7.47 -12.71 -4.19
CA GLU A 80 -6.21 -13.23 -3.61
C GLU A 80 -5.80 -14.59 -4.21
N GLN A 81 -6.78 -15.47 -4.48
CA GLN A 81 -6.54 -16.73 -5.18
C GLN A 81 -6.06 -16.50 -6.62
N ILE A 82 -6.70 -15.58 -7.34
CA ILE A 82 -6.29 -15.21 -8.71
C ILE A 82 -4.89 -14.58 -8.68
N TYR A 83 -4.61 -13.69 -7.74
CA TYR A 83 -3.29 -13.09 -7.56
C TYR A 83 -2.23 -14.18 -7.43
N THR A 84 -2.44 -15.12 -6.51
CA THR A 84 -1.48 -16.21 -6.25
C THR A 84 -1.25 -17.06 -7.48
N LYS A 85 -2.31 -17.31 -8.25
CA LYS A 85 -2.26 -18.04 -9.52
C LYS A 85 -1.45 -17.27 -10.57
N LEU A 86 -1.72 -15.97 -10.77
CA LEU A 86 -1.01 -15.13 -11.73
C LEU A 86 0.49 -15.10 -11.45
N ILE A 87 0.87 -14.89 -10.19
CA ILE A 87 2.28 -14.91 -9.77
C ILE A 87 2.92 -16.27 -10.07
N ALA A 88 2.23 -17.38 -9.76
CA ALA A 88 2.80 -18.71 -9.94
C ALA A 88 2.97 -19.09 -11.42
N GLU A 89 2.00 -18.74 -12.27
CA GLU A 89 1.99 -19.12 -13.68
C GLU A 89 3.03 -18.33 -14.50
N HIS A 90 3.25 -17.06 -14.17
CA HIS A 90 4.13 -16.18 -14.95
C HIS A 90 5.47 -15.89 -14.23
N ALA A 91 5.80 -16.64 -13.18
CA ALA A 91 7.03 -16.47 -12.41
C ALA A 91 8.31 -16.63 -13.26
N SER A 92 8.25 -17.47 -14.30
CA SER A 92 9.39 -17.76 -15.19
C SER A 92 9.51 -16.81 -16.37
N GLU A 93 8.39 -16.20 -16.79
CA GLU A 93 8.33 -15.36 -17.99
C GLU A 93 8.54 -13.87 -17.65
N GLY A 94 8.28 -13.47 -16.40
CA GLY A 94 8.45 -12.07 -15.97
C GLY A 94 7.33 -11.14 -16.45
N ASP A 95 6.26 -11.69 -16.99
CA ASP A 95 5.15 -10.93 -17.59
C ASP A 95 4.20 -10.31 -16.56
N VAL A 96 4.31 -10.71 -15.29
CA VAL A 96 3.53 -10.09 -14.22
C VAL A 96 4.22 -8.82 -13.74
N ARG A 97 3.51 -7.70 -13.87
CA ARG A 97 3.87 -6.43 -13.26
C ARG A 97 3.12 -6.24 -11.94
N GLU A 98 3.84 -5.95 -10.87
CA GLU A 98 3.30 -5.74 -9.53
C GLU A 98 3.20 -4.25 -9.20
N PHE A 99 2.11 -3.85 -8.55
CA PHE A 99 1.84 -2.46 -8.15
C PHE A 99 1.35 -2.39 -6.70
N ILE A 100 1.67 -1.29 -6.01
CA ILE A 100 1.04 -0.94 -4.74
C ILE A 100 -0.12 -0.01 -5.01
N ILE A 101 -1.27 -0.33 -4.41
CA ILE A 101 -2.46 0.51 -4.47
C ILE A 101 -2.57 1.31 -3.19
N CYS A 102 -2.63 2.62 -3.35
CA CYS A 102 -2.80 3.59 -2.30
C CYS A 102 -4.21 4.16 -2.29
N VAL A 103 -4.74 4.40 -1.09
CA VAL A 103 -6.04 5.05 -0.90
C VAL A 103 -5.89 6.30 -0.03
N ARG A 104 -6.73 7.30 -0.28
CA ARG A 104 -6.90 8.45 0.63
C ARG A 104 -8.37 8.89 0.62
N GLN A 105 -8.78 9.66 1.62
CA GLN A 105 -10.12 10.25 1.63
C GLN A 105 -10.13 11.54 0.80
N LYS A 106 -11.18 11.74 0.00
CA LYS A 106 -11.45 13.00 -0.70
C LYS A 106 -11.52 14.14 0.30
N SER A 107 -10.90 15.27 -0.03
CA SER A 107 -11.03 16.48 0.77
C SER A 107 -12.42 17.08 0.58
N GLU A 108 -13.19 17.19 1.66
CA GLU A 108 -14.49 17.87 1.68
C GLU A 108 -14.33 19.27 2.27
N LYS A 109 -15.06 20.26 1.72
CA LYS A 109 -14.87 21.69 2.04
C LYS A 109 -15.06 22.05 3.52
N ASN A 110 -15.76 21.23 4.32
CA ASN A 110 -16.19 21.56 5.68
C ASN A 110 -15.75 20.56 6.76
N SER A 111 -14.96 19.53 6.45
CA SER A 111 -14.50 18.56 7.46
C SER A 111 -13.08 18.08 7.18
N LYS A 112 -12.26 18.01 8.23
CA LYS A 112 -10.93 17.39 8.15
C LYS A 112 -11.10 15.90 7.84
N PRO A 113 -10.49 15.38 6.76
CA PRO A 113 -10.59 13.96 6.45
C PRO A 113 -9.90 13.12 7.53
N VAL A 114 -10.44 11.92 7.78
CA VAL A 114 -9.85 10.92 8.68
C VAL A 114 -8.54 10.40 8.09
N LEU A 115 -8.50 10.31 6.76
CA LEU A 115 -7.33 9.86 5.99
C LEU A 115 -6.91 10.96 4.99
N ASP A 116 -6.05 11.86 5.45
CA ASP A 116 -5.61 13.06 4.72
C ASP A 116 -4.33 12.88 3.87
N ASP A 117 -3.78 11.65 3.85
CA ASP A 117 -2.59 11.26 3.09
C ASP A 117 -2.82 9.92 2.41
N TRP A 118 -1.94 9.55 1.48
CA TRP A 118 -1.98 8.25 0.84
C TRP A 118 -1.58 7.13 1.80
N LEU A 119 -2.40 6.09 1.84
CA LEU A 119 -2.18 4.87 2.60
C LEU A 119 -2.05 3.68 1.64
N PRO A 120 -0.91 2.99 1.59
CA PRO A 120 -0.78 1.76 0.83
C PRO A 120 -1.54 0.63 1.54
N VAL A 121 -2.44 -0.03 0.80
CA VAL A 121 -3.40 -1.00 1.37
C VAL A 121 -3.45 -2.34 0.63
N ALA A 122 -3.06 -2.38 -0.64
CA ALA A 122 -3.14 -3.58 -1.45
C ALA A 122 -1.96 -3.69 -2.42
N GLU A 123 -1.63 -4.92 -2.76
CA GLU A 123 -0.77 -5.25 -3.89
C GLU A 123 -1.63 -5.71 -5.06
N LEU A 124 -1.26 -5.31 -6.26
CA LEU A 124 -1.96 -5.62 -7.50
C LEU A 124 -1.00 -6.32 -8.46
N ALA A 125 -1.41 -7.46 -8.99
CA ALA A 125 -0.73 -8.14 -10.09
C ALA A 125 -1.45 -7.83 -11.40
N LEU A 126 -0.69 -7.43 -12.42
CA LEU A 126 -1.17 -7.13 -13.76
C LEU A 126 -0.42 -7.98 -14.78
N VAL A 127 -1.17 -8.74 -15.58
CA VAL A 127 -0.69 -9.39 -16.80
C VAL A 127 -1.44 -8.77 -17.97
N SER A 128 -0.69 -8.14 -18.87
CA SER A 128 -1.24 -7.49 -20.05
C SER A 128 -0.11 -7.13 -21.02
N GLU A 129 -0.41 -7.18 -22.31
CA GLU A 129 0.46 -6.68 -23.39
C GLU A 129 0.45 -5.14 -23.49
N PHE A 130 -0.56 -4.48 -22.91
CA PHE A 130 -0.71 -3.02 -22.96
C PHE A 130 0.10 -2.32 -21.86
N ASP A 131 0.33 -1.02 -22.01
CA ASP A 131 0.98 -0.25 -20.96
C ASP A 131 0.08 -0.14 -19.70
N ALA A 132 0.70 -0.30 -18.53
CA ALA A 132 0.01 -0.29 -17.25
C ALA A 132 -0.68 1.06 -16.98
N SER A 133 -0.09 2.17 -17.46
CA SER A 133 -0.67 3.50 -17.31
C SER A 133 -2.00 3.67 -18.06
N ALA A 134 -2.23 2.90 -19.13
CA ALA A 134 -3.48 2.90 -19.88
C ALA A 134 -4.51 1.92 -19.29
N VAL A 135 -4.05 0.80 -18.74
CA VAL A 135 -4.91 -0.29 -18.24
C VAL A 135 -5.41 -0.03 -16.82
N LEU A 136 -4.53 0.37 -15.89
CA LEU A 136 -4.87 0.48 -14.47
C LEU A 136 -5.99 1.49 -14.17
N PRO A 137 -6.07 2.67 -14.83
CA PRO A 137 -7.20 3.58 -14.64
C PRO A 137 -8.56 3.00 -15.06
N GLN A 138 -8.57 1.97 -15.93
CA GLN A 138 -9.79 1.26 -16.35
C GLN A 138 -10.09 0.07 -15.45
N ALA A 139 -9.06 -0.66 -15.02
CA ALA A 139 -9.17 -1.87 -14.20
C ALA A 139 -9.45 -1.59 -12.72
N LEU A 140 -8.77 -0.60 -12.12
CA LEU A 140 -8.87 -0.32 -10.70
C LEU A 140 -10.29 0.10 -10.24
N PRO A 141 -11.07 0.89 -11.00
CA PRO A 141 -12.48 1.14 -10.71
C PRO A 141 -13.33 -0.13 -10.54
N ILE A 142 -13.01 -1.20 -11.28
CA ILE A 142 -13.72 -2.48 -11.24
C ILE A 142 -13.39 -3.22 -9.93
N LEU A 143 -12.12 -3.14 -9.49
CA LEU A 143 -11.60 -3.76 -8.27
C LEU A 143 -11.76 -2.91 -7.00
N CYS A 144 -12.47 -1.77 -7.09
CA CYS A 144 -12.55 -0.81 -5.99
C CYS A 144 -13.18 -1.39 -4.71
N ARG A 145 -14.00 -2.45 -4.83
CA ARG A 145 -14.64 -3.11 -3.68
C ARG A 145 -13.63 -3.94 -2.90
N GLU A 146 -12.80 -4.70 -3.59
CA GLU A 146 -11.72 -5.51 -3.05
C GLU A 146 -10.64 -4.63 -2.42
N VAL A 147 -10.26 -3.54 -3.09
CA VAL A 147 -9.28 -2.58 -2.55
C VAL A 147 -9.82 -1.87 -1.31
N ALA A 148 -11.10 -1.47 -1.31
CA ALA A 148 -11.72 -0.89 -0.12
C ALA A 148 -11.80 -1.89 1.04
N GLU A 149 -12.01 -3.18 0.76
CA GLU A 149 -11.95 -4.23 1.76
C GLU A 149 -10.53 -4.42 2.32
N CYS A 150 -9.49 -4.36 1.48
CA CYS A 150 -8.09 -4.34 1.95
C CYS A 150 -7.85 -3.18 2.91
N ALA A 151 -8.31 -1.98 2.56
CA ALA A 151 -8.20 -0.79 3.42
C ALA A 151 -8.93 -1.00 4.77
N ALA A 152 -10.17 -1.53 4.73
CA ALA A 152 -10.98 -1.80 5.90
C ALA A 152 -10.42 -2.90 6.82
N LYS A 153 -9.64 -3.84 6.28
CA LYS A 153 -8.91 -4.86 7.05
C LYS A 153 -7.62 -4.31 7.65
N GLY A 154 -6.86 -3.51 6.89
CA GLY A 154 -5.62 -2.89 7.37
C GLY A 154 -5.85 -1.75 8.37
N ALA A 155 -7.02 -1.11 8.30
CA ALA A 155 -7.40 0.02 9.16
C ALA A 155 -8.91 -0.03 9.46
N VAL A 156 -9.28 -0.53 10.64
CA VAL A 156 -10.70 -0.68 11.02
C VAL A 156 -11.45 0.66 10.96
N ALA A 157 -10.78 1.77 11.31
CA ALA A 157 -11.36 3.12 11.23
C ALA A 157 -11.82 3.50 9.81
N LEU A 158 -11.20 2.96 8.76
CA LEU A 158 -11.60 3.25 7.37
C LEU A 158 -12.93 2.60 6.98
N ARG A 159 -13.45 1.65 7.76
CA ARG A 159 -14.80 1.07 7.55
C ARG A 159 -15.91 2.13 7.65
N ALA A 160 -15.66 3.20 8.38
CA ALA A 160 -16.60 4.33 8.49
C ALA A 160 -16.64 5.20 7.24
N ILE A 161 -15.61 5.12 6.38
CA ILE A 161 -15.51 5.94 5.17
C ILE A 161 -16.25 5.25 4.03
N SER A 162 -17.23 5.93 3.44
CA SER A 162 -17.89 5.43 2.23
C SER A 162 -16.88 5.29 1.10
N ARG A 163 -16.96 4.20 0.34
CA ARG A 163 -16.12 3.95 -0.85
C ARG A 163 -16.16 5.09 -1.87
N SER A 164 -17.28 5.79 -1.99
CA SER A 164 -17.43 6.95 -2.89
C SER A 164 -16.54 8.14 -2.49
N CYS A 165 -16.16 8.21 -1.22
CA CYS A 165 -15.30 9.22 -0.63
C CYS A 165 -13.82 8.83 -0.67
N LEU A 166 -13.47 7.65 -1.20
CA LEU A 166 -12.07 7.25 -1.40
C LEU A 166 -11.57 7.67 -2.78
N GLU A 167 -10.32 8.10 -2.81
CA GLU A 167 -9.48 8.24 -4.00
C GLU A 167 -8.44 7.13 -4.02
N TYR A 168 -8.00 6.78 -5.21
CA TYR A 168 -7.11 5.66 -5.45
C TYR A 168 -5.95 6.13 -6.33
N ALA A 169 -4.75 5.69 -6.00
CA ALA A 169 -3.55 5.84 -6.80
C ALA A 169 -2.79 4.52 -6.80
N TYR A 170 -1.88 4.36 -7.75
CA TYR A 170 -1.00 3.20 -7.83
C TYR A 170 0.45 3.64 -8.02
N GLU A 171 1.38 2.80 -7.62
CA GLU A 171 2.79 2.94 -7.99
C GLU A 171 3.42 1.56 -8.23
N PRO A 172 4.48 1.45 -9.05
CA PRO A 172 5.18 0.18 -9.24
C PRO A 172 5.69 -0.37 -7.89
N ALA A 173 5.50 -1.67 -7.65
CA ALA A 173 5.88 -2.28 -6.39
C ALA A 173 7.38 -2.18 -6.11
N GLU A 174 8.21 -2.33 -7.14
CA GLU A 174 9.66 -2.13 -7.04
C GLU A 174 10.01 -0.72 -6.53
N ALA A 175 9.46 0.33 -7.15
CA ALA A 175 9.68 1.70 -6.72
C ALA A 175 9.22 1.96 -5.27
N PHE A 176 8.10 1.35 -4.86
CA PHE A 176 7.64 1.41 -3.48
C PHE A 176 8.65 0.75 -2.52
N TYR A 177 9.07 -0.47 -2.79
CA TYR A 177 9.97 -1.20 -1.91
C TYR A 177 11.37 -0.56 -1.88
N ASP A 178 11.88 -0.11 -3.02
CA ASP A 178 13.22 0.44 -3.16
C ASP A 178 13.35 1.89 -2.70
N HIS A 179 12.29 2.68 -2.70
CA HIS A 179 12.39 4.09 -2.31
C HIS A 179 11.59 4.40 -1.05
N VAL A 180 10.41 3.81 -0.88
CA VAL A 180 9.53 4.10 0.26
C VAL A 180 9.85 3.21 1.45
N MET A 181 10.03 1.90 1.22
CA MET A 181 10.36 0.93 2.27
C MET A 181 11.84 0.87 2.60
N SER A 182 12.74 0.87 1.60
CA SER A 182 14.19 0.82 1.86
C SER A 182 14.70 2.11 2.53
N GLY A 183 14.19 3.28 2.13
CA GLY A 183 14.46 4.57 2.79
C GLY A 183 13.93 4.65 4.22
N SER A 184 13.11 3.66 4.59
CA SER A 184 12.46 3.46 5.88
C SER A 184 13.06 2.29 6.67
N GLN A 185 13.87 1.43 6.04
CA GLN A 185 14.63 0.38 6.69
C GLN A 185 15.97 0.97 7.10
N MET A 186 16.14 1.12 8.41
CA MET A 186 17.47 1.13 9.00
C MET A 186 18.26 -0.05 8.46
N GLN A 187 19.22 0.22 7.58
CA GLN A 187 20.25 -0.75 7.30
C GLN A 187 21.16 -0.80 8.53
N LEU A 188 20.88 -1.75 9.41
CA LEU A 188 21.68 -2.17 10.56
C LEU A 188 22.91 -2.98 10.11
N SER A 189 23.52 -2.61 8.97
CA SER A 189 24.87 -3.03 8.62
C SER A 189 25.72 -1.77 8.67
N SER A 190 26.48 -1.66 9.74
CA SER A 190 27.53 -0.68 10.05
C SER A 190 27.96 0.21 8.89
N VAL A 191 27.78 1.54 9.03
CA VAL A 191 28.81 2.60 8.90
C VAL A 191 28.08 3.95 9.08
N GLU A 192 28.18 4.49 10.30
CA GLU A 192 27.80 5.84 10.74
C GLU A 192 26.33 6.31 10.63
N CYS A 193 25.89 6.98 11.71
CA CYS A 193 24.61 7.68 11.74
C CYS A 193 24.62 8.84 10.72
N PRO A 194 23.58 9.01 9.87
CA PRO A 194 23.54 10.11 8.88
C PRO A 194 23.71 11.51 9.50
N TYR A 195 23.18 11.71 10.71
CA TYR A 195 23.42 12.93 11.48
C TYR A 195 24.88 13.11 11.87
N GLY A 196 25.57 12.01 12.21
CA GLY A 196 27.00 12.03 12.54
C GLY A 196 27.87 12.42 11.35
N VAL A 197 27.51 11.98 10.13
CA VAL A 197 28.19 12.41 8.89
C VAL A 197 28.07 13.92 8.69
N LEU A 198 26.94 14.53 9.07
CA LEU A 198 26.75 15.98 9.03
C LEU A 198 27.29 16.70 10.27
N GLY A 199 27.89 16.00 11.24
CA GLY A 199 28.37 16.57 12.49
C GLY A 199 27.26 17.05 13.45
N LEU A 200 26.06 16.50 13.31
CA LEU A 200 24.86 16.89 14.07
C LEU A 200 24.42 15.79 15.05
N PRO A 201 23.75 16.16 16.15
CA PRO A 201 23.07 15.18 16.99
C PRO A 201 21.88 14.56 16.25
N LYS A 202 21.52 13.33 16.65
CA LYS A 202 20.32 12.66 16.13
C LYS A 202 19.08 13.51 16.41
N GLY A 203 18.31 13.81 15.38
CA GLY A 203 17.10 14.62 15.49
C GLY A 203 17.34 16.14 15.49
N ALA A 204 18.52 16.60 15.07
CA ALA A 204 18.77 18.01 14.82
C ALA A 204 17.72 18.62 13.88
N PRO A 205 17.31 19.88 14.08
CA PRO A 205 16.26 20.51 13.30
C PRO A 205 16.62 20.61 11.82
N ALA A 206 15.59 20.57 10.99
CA ALA A 206 15.64 20.73 9.53
C ALA A 206 16.57 21.85 9.02
N SER A 207 16.52 23.00 9.68
CA SER A 207 17.33 24.18 9.37
C SER A 207 18.82 23.94 9.57
N GLU A 208 19.19 23.24 10.64
CA GLU A 208 20.58 22.87 10.94
C GLU A 208 21.07 21.82 9.96
N VAL A 209 20.27 20.79 9.66
CA VAL A 209 20.60 19.76 8.67
C VAL A 209 20.90 20.38 7.30
N ARG A 210 20.06 21.30 6.82
CA ARG A 210 20.28 22.00 5.54
C ARG A 210 21.52 22.89 5.56
N THR A 211 21.80 23.52 6.69
CA THR A 211 22.95 24.42 6.84
C THR A 211 24.25 23.65 6.88
N ALA A 212 24.32 22.57 7.66
CA ALA A 212 25.45 21.66 7.71
C ALA A 212 25.73 21.04 6.33
N TYR A 213 24.69 20.55 5.65
CA TYR A 213 24.82 20.02 4.29
C TYR A 213 25.41 21.05 3.32
N ARG A 214 24.84 22.27 3.26
CA ARG A 214 25.35 23.32 2.35
C ARG A 214 26.80 23.69 2.64
N SER A 215 27.19 23.75 3.91
CA SER A 215 28.56 24.06 4.31
C SER A 215 29.53 22.96 3.86
N LEU A 216 29.22 21.69 4.17
CA LEU A 216 30.06 20.54 3.82
C LEU A 216 30.11 20.29 2.30
N ALA A 217 29.00 20.48 1.59
CA ALA A 217 28.94 20.37 0.14
C ALA A 217 29.76 21.47 -0.55
N ALA A 218 29.70 22.71 -0.04
CA ALA A 218 30.50 23.81 -0.56
C ALA A 218 32.00 23.67 -0.24
N GLN A 219 32.35 22.98 0.85
CA GLN A 219 33.73 22.68 1.24
C GLN A 219 34.33 21.56 0.38
N ASN A 220 33.56 20.50 0.07
CA ASN A 220 34.03 19.32 -0.66
C ASN A 220 33.66 19.32 -2.16
N HIS A 221 33.22 20.45 -2.72
CA HIS A 221 32.80 20.51 -4.12
C HIS A 221 33.96 20.15 -5.07
N PRO A 222 33.75 19.27 -6.07
CA PRO A 222 34.82 18.81 -6.97
C PRO A 222 35.52 19.96 -7.70
N ASP A 223 34.79 21.02 -8.08
CA ASP A 223 35.39 22.21 -8.72
C ASP A 223 36.42 22.95 -7.87
N LYS A 224 36.42 22.77 -6.54
CA LYS A 224 37.35 23.47 -5.63
C LYS A 224 38.60 22.64 -5.31
N HIS A 225 38.63 21.37 -5.70
CA HIS A 225 39.71 20.43 -5.35
C HIS A 225 40.28 19.78 -6.60
N SER A 226 41.55 20.05 -6.88
CA SER A 226 42.31 19.47 -8.00
C SER A 226 43.53 18.70 -7.53
N GLY A 227 44.02 17.75 -8.34
CA GLY A 227 45.20 16.94 -8.00
C GLY A 227 44.89 15.83 -6.99
N GLU A 228 45.81 15.55 -6.07
CA GLU A 228 45.71 14.42 -5.12
C GLU A 228 44.51 14.53 -4.16
N ASN A 229 44.03 15.74 -3.87
CA ASN A 229 42.88 15.98 -2.97
C ASN A 229 41.52 15.81 -3.64
N ALA A 230 41.47 15.70 -4.98
CA ALA A 230 40.21 15.63 -5.73
C ALA A 230 39.42 14.36 -5.40
N THR A 231 40.09 13.21 -5.28
CA THR A 231 39.46 11.92 -4.99
C THR A 231 38.87 11.89 -3.58
N ALA A 232 39.58 12.43 -2.59
CA ALA A 232 39.11 12.52 -1.21
C ALA A 232 37.90 13.47 -1.08
N ALA A 233 37.95 14.63 -1.73
CA ALA A 233 36.84 15.59 -1.75
C ALA A 233 35.60 15.00 -2.43
N GLU A 234 35.76 14.30 -3.55
CA GLU A 234 34.63 13.64 -4.24
C GLU A 234 33.98 12.55 -3.37
N GLN A 235 34.79 11.73 -2.69
CA GLN A 235 34.29 10.70 -1.77
C GLN A 235 33.49 11.32 -0.61
N GLU A 236 34.02 12.36 0.02
CA GLU A 236 33.34 13.04 1.12
C GLU A 236 32.08 13.77 0.64
N PHE A 237 32.11 14.38 -0.55
CA PHE A 237 30.94 15.00 -1.16
C PHE A 237 29.80 13.99 -1.41
N LYS A 238 30.13 12.82 -1.97
CA LYS A 238 29.17 11.72 -2.16
C LYS A 238 28.61 11.23 -0.83
N ARG A 239 29.47 11.09 0.19
CA ARG A 239 29.08 10.65 1.53
C ARG A 239 28.13 11.63 2.22
N VAL A 240 28.46 12.92 2.22
CA VAL A 240 27.65 14.01 2.77
C VAL A 240 26.31 14.11 2.04
N THR A 241 26.32 14.00 0.72
CA THR A 241 25.10 14.02 -0.10
C THR A 241 24.21 12.82 0.20
N SER A 242 24.78 11.61 0.27
CA SER A 242 24.06 10.40 0.65
C SER A 242 23.44 10.51 2.06
N ALA A 243 24.18 11.02 3.04
CA ALA A 243 23.68 11.21 4.40
C ALA A 243 22.53 12.23 4.45
N TYR A 244 22.66 13.37 3.76
CA TYR A 244 21.59 14.36 3.66
C TYR A 244 20.35 13.78 2.97
N ASP A 245 20.52 13.03 1.88
CA ASP A 245 19.44 12.36 1.18
C ASP A 245 18.75 11.31 2.06
N GLN A 246 19.49 10.56 2.87
CA GLN A 246 18.92 9.62 3.84
C GLN A 246 18.07 10.33 4.90
N ILE A 247 18.56 11.43 5.49
CA ILE A 247 17.79 12.21 6.47
C ILE A 247 16.55 12.83 5.80
N LYS A 248 16.66 13.25 4.54
CA LYS A 248 15.55 13.77 3.74
C LYS A 248 14.53 12.70 3.36
N ARG A 249 14.96 11.47 3.03
CA ARG A 249 14.09 10.31 2.74
C ARG A 249 13.33 9.84 3.98
N ALA A 250 14.01 9.77 5.12
CA ALA A 250 13.37 9.56 6.42
C ALA A 250 12.48 10.76 6.82
N GLY A 251 12.71 11.91 6.16
CA GLY A 251 11.95 13.14 6.25
C GLY A 251 12.01 13.81 7.62
N LEU A 252 13.13 13.60 8.31
CA LEU A 252 13.46 14.27 9.56
C LEU A 252 14.00 15.71 9.32
N ALA A 253 14.39 16.03 8.08
CA ALA A 253 14.91 17.34 7.67
C ALA A 253 13.82 18.39 7.33
N ALA A 254 12.54 18.17 7.65
CA ALA A 254 11.44 19.10 7.34
C ALA A 254 10.65 19.62 8.55
N GLY A 255 10.99 19.22 9.79
CA GLY A 255 10.31 19.72 10.99
C GLY A 255 8.88 19.20 11.19
N GLY A 256 8.51 18.11 10.50
CA GLY A 256 7.22 17.45 10.63
C GLY A 256 7.28 16.04 10.06
N VAL A 257 6.30 15.20 10.43
CA VAL A 257 6.17 13.87 9.83
C VAL A 257 5.81 14.05 8.33
N PRO A 258 6.58 13.49 7.38
CA PRO A 258 6.42 13.84 5.96
C PRO A 258 5.16 13.20 5.35
N THR A 259 4.69 13.72 4.21
CA THR A 259 3.60 13.07 3.45
C THR A 259 4.08 11.78 2.82
N TYR A 260 3.15 10.94 2.36
CA TYR A 260 3.46 9.75 1.59
C TYR A 260 4.22 10.09 0.31
N GLU A 261 3.76 11.12 -0.42
CA GLU A 261 4.37 11.56 -1.68
C GLU A 261 5.82 12.04 -1.51
N SER A 262 6.14 12.63 -0.36
CA SER A 262 7.50 13.10 -0.06
C SER A 262 8.48 11.98 0.30
N LEU A 263 8.02 10.75 0.49
CA LEU A 263 8.88 9.60 0.79
C LEU A 263 9.63 9.13 -0.46
N GLY A 264 10.84 8.60 -0.25
CA GLY A 264 11.69 8.10 -1.33
C GLY A 264 12.60 9.14 -1.98
N GLY A 265 12.43 10.43 -1.64
CA GLY A 265 13.30 11.49 -2.15
C GLY A 265 13.11 11.73 -3.65
N THR A 266 14.07 12.44 -4.26
CA THR A 266 13.96 12.92 -5.66
C THR A 266 14.09 11.83 -6.72
N GLY A 267 14.47 10.61 -6.34
CA GLY A 267 14.55 9.46 -7.26
C GLY A 267 13.22 8.75 -7.48
N ARG A 268 12.19 9.04 -6.68
CA ARG A 268 10.87 8.42 -6.81
C ARG A 268 9.97 9.28 -7.71
N ASN A 269 9.49 8.68 -8.80
CA ASN A 269 8.58 9.32 -9.76
C ASN A 269 7.44 8.38 -10.22
N GLY A 270 7.09 7.38 -9.40
CA GLY A 270 6.16 6.31 -9.81
C GLY A 270 4.73 6.40 -9.28
N LEU A 271 4.41 7.34 -8.38
CA LEU A 271 3.05 7.48 -7.84
C LEU A 271 2.13 8.11 -8.89
N SER A 272 1.03 7.44 -9.21
CA SER A 272 0.05 7.93 -10.18
C SER A 272 -0.75 9.11 -9.62
N GLU A 273 -1.28 9.92 -10.54
CA GLU A 273 -2.37 10.84 -10.21
C GLU A 273 -3.60 10.09 -9.69
N PRO A 274 -4.48 10.75 -8.91
CA PRO A 274 -5.72 10.16 -8.43
C PRO A 274 -6.60 9.66 -9.58
N ILE A 275 -7.01 8.40 -9.51
CA ILE A 275 -7.89 7.80 -10.52
C ILE A 275 -9.32 8.30 -10.33
N SER A 276 -9.92 8.78 -11.42
CA SER A 276 -11.32 9.17 -11.47
C SER A 276 -12.24 7.95 -11.53
N ILE A 277 -12.93 7.67 -10.42
CA ILE A 277 -13.90 6.58 -10.35
C ILE A 277 -15.33 7.13 -10.52
N THR A 278 -16.06 6.57 -11.49
CA THR A 278 -17.47 6.87 -11.76
C THR A 278 -18.29 5.59 -11.76
N SER A 279 -19.62 5.69 -11.61
CA SER A 279 -20.49 4.50 -11.66
C SER A 279 -20.36 3.72 -12.97
N LYS A 280 -20.09 4.42 -14.09
CA LYS A 280 -19.87 3.81 -15.41
C LYS A 280 -18.59 2.98 -15.45
N THR A 281 -17.50 3.47 -14.85
CA THR A 281 -16.21 2.77 -14.84
C THR A 281 -16.21 1.58 -13.89
N MET A 282 -16.95 1.66 -12.78
CA MET A 282 -17.10 0.52 -11.84
C MET A 282 -17.84 -0.69 -12.43
N SER A 283 -18.78 -0.45 -13.35
CA SER A 283 -19.57 -1.52 -13.99
C SER A 283 -18.99 -2.00 -15.32
N ALA A 284 -17.83 -1.48 -15.72
CA ALA A 284 -17.17 -1.90 -16.95
C ALA A 284 -16.62 -3.32 -16.83
N ALA A 285 -16.42 -3.98 -17.97
CA ALA A 285 -15.68 -5.22 -18.03
C ALA A 285 -14.17 -4.92 -18.10
N ILE A 286 -13.36 -5.81 -17.52
CA ILE A 286 -11.91 -5.78 -17.73
C ILE A 286 -11.65 -6.00 -19.23
N PRO A 287 -10.76 -5.22 -19.88
CA PRO A 287 -10.45 -5.40 -21.29
C PRO A 287 -9.97 -6.82 -21.61
N GLU A 288 -10.23 -7.27 -22.84
CA GLU A 288 -9.73 -8.57 -23.31
C GLU A 288 -8.19 -8.61 -23.29
N GLY A 289 -7.61 -9.74 -22.89
CA GLY A 289 -6.16 -9.88 -22.73
C GLY A 289 -5.57 -9.20 -21.49
N VAL A 290 -6.39 -8.65 -20.59
CA VAL A 290 -5.96 -8.12 -19.29
C VAL A 290 -6.37 -9.08 -18.19
N GLN A 291 -5.40 -9.53 -17.39
CA GLN A 291 -5.65 -10.23 -16.14
C GLN A 291 -5.13 -9.38 -14.98
N VAL A 292 -6.00 -9.15 -14.01
CA VAL A 292 -5.68 -8.30 -12.86
C VAL A 292 -6.30 -8.87 -11.60
N ALA A 293 -5.54 -8.81 -10.51
CA ALA A 293 -6.02 -9.19 -9.20
C ALA A 293 -5.30 -8.39 -8.11
N VAL A 294 -5.99 -8.21 -7.00
CA VAL A 294 -5.44 -7.58 -5.79
C VAL A 294 -5.36 -8.56 -4.63
N ARG A 295 -4.39 -8.35 -3.75
CA ARG A 295 -4.30 -8.98 -2.44
C ARG A 295 -4.09 -7.92 -1.36
N GLN A 296 -4.38 -8.26 -0.11
CA GLN A 296 -4.06 -7.40 1.01
C GLN A 296 -2.54 -7.19 1.11
N LEU A 297 -2.10 -5.93 1.29
CA LEU A 297 -0.72 -5.62 1.63
C LEU A 297 -0.42 -6.10 3.06
N ASP A 298 0.86 -6.33 3.37
CA ASP A 298 1.28 -6.64 4.74
C ASP A 298 0.68 -5.63 5.75
N PRO A 299 -0.14 -6.10 6.72
CA PRO A 299 -0.78 -5.23 7.70
C PRO A 299 0.22 -4.39 8.51
N GLU A 300 1.45 -4.87 8.73
CA GLU A 300 2.48 -4.11 9.43
C GLU A 300 2.92 -2.88 8.63
N ILE A 301 3.05 -3.02 7.32
CA ILE A 301 3.35 -1.91 6.41
C ILE A 301 2.22 -0.89 6.48
N THR A 302 0.97 -1.31 6.29
CA THR A 302 -0.18 -0.40 6.35
C THR A 302 -0.28 0.30 7.72
N SER A 303 -0.07 -0.42 8.83
CA SER A 303 -0.09 0.15 10.18
C SER A 303 0.99 1.20 10.41
N ARG A 304 2.19 0.99 9.86
CA ARG A 304 3.30 1.97 9.90
C ARG A 304 2.89 3.29 9.25
N PHE A 305 2.25 3.24 8.09
CA PHE A 305 1.77 4.45 7.40
C PHE A 305 0.57 5.08 8.11
N LEU A 306 -0.37 4.31 8.65
CA LEU A 306 -1.45 4.88 9.47
C LEU A 306 -0.91 5.66 10.65
N THR A 307 0.02 5.08 11.41
CA THR A 307 0.65 5.72 12.57
C THR A 307 1.28 7.05 12.17
N ARG A 308 1.94 7.08 11.01
CA ARG A 308 2.54 8.28 10.42
C ARG A 308 1.49 9.35 10.11
N ILE A 309 0.37 8.96 9.49
CA ILE A 309 -0.73 9.86 9.16
C ILE A 309 -1.34 10.46 10.45
N TYR A 310 -1.57 9.62 11.47
CA TYR A 310 -2.07 10.10 12.77
C TYR A 310 -1.12 11.04 13.49
N ALA A 311 0.19 10.80 13.39
CA ALA A 311 1.20 11.69 13.94
C ALA A 311 1.18 13.07 13.25
N ARG A 312 0.83 13.14 11.96
CA ARG A 312 0.64 14.41 11.24
C ARG A 312 -0.67 15.11 11.60
N SER A 313 -1.73 14.35 11.81
CA SER A 313 -3.07 14.90 12.04
C SER A 313 -3.31 15.39 13.47
N GLY A 314 -2.36 15.17 14.40
CA GLY A 314 -2.37 15.73 15.76
C GLY A 314 -2.76 14.73 16.85
N GLY A 315 -2.59 13.42 16.64
CA GLY A 315 -2.67 12.43 17.72
C GLY A 315 -4.08 12.03 18.17
N ALA A 316 -5.11 12.19 17.34
CA ALA A 316 -6.41 11.56 17.61
C ALA A 316 -6.34 10.06 17.26
N THR A 317 -5.83 9.27 18.20
CA THR A 317 -5.93 7.81 18.19
C THR A 317 -7.41 7.41 18.29
N PHE A 318 -7.96 6.81 17.24
CA PHE A 318 -9.20 6.04 17.35
C PHE A 318 -8.85 4.71 18.02
N VAL A 319 -9.18 4.61 19.30
CA VAL A 319 -9.20 3.35 20.07
C VAL A 319 -10.44 2.55 19.68
#